data_AF-A0A7Z9C2F3-F1
#
_entry.id   AF-A0A7Z9C2F3-F1
#
_cell.length_a   1.000
_cell.length_b   1.000
_cell.length_c   1.000
_cell.angle_alpha   90.00
_cell.angle_beta   90.00
_cell.angle_gamma   90.00
#
_symmetry.space_group_name_H-M   'P 1'
#
loop_
_entity.id
_entity.type
_entity.pdbx_description
1 polymer ?
#
loop_
_entity_poly.entity_id
_entity_poly.type
_entity_poly.pdbx_seq_one_letter_code
_entity_poly.pdbx_strand_id
1 'polypeptide(L)'
;MYPDSNHVKTLALTNTEDSVIWEYAKPNHFVIVSKDSDFHQRSLLYGHPPKFIYLRIGNSSTSKIVQILRDNFDTIIQFCNSKVESILILA
;
A
#
# COMPACT_ATOMS: atom_id res chain seq x y z
N MET A 1 -12.10 -10.07 0.93
CA MET A 1 -12.02 -8.97 -0.05
C MET A 1 -10.63 -8.91 -0.64
N TYR A 2 -9.56 -8.91 0.16
CA TYR A 2 -8.18 -9.05 -0.34
C TYR A 2 -7.60 -10.41 0.06
N PRO A 3 -7.78 -11.47 -0.75
CA PRO A 3 -7.04 -12.72 -0.53
C PRO A 3 -5.53 -12.41 -0.64
N ASP A 4 -4.71 -13.14 0.11
CA ASP A 4 -3.24 -13.02 0.09
C ASP A 4 -2.66 -11.67 0.58
N SER A 5 -3.49 -10.77 1.10
CA SER A 5 -2.99 -9.57 1.79
C SER A 5 -2.29 -9.96 3.09
N ASN A 6 -1.07 -9.46 3.30
CA ASN A 6 -0.29 -9.74 4.49
C ASN A 6 0.04 -8.44 5.23
N HIS A 7 -0.08 -8.47 6.55
CA HIS A 7 0.39 -7.37 7.39
C HIS A 7 1.89 -7.52 7.60
N VAL A 8 2.65 -6.41 7.66
CA VAL A 8 4.11 -6.43 7.91
C VAL A 8 4.49 -7.22 9.18
N LYS A 9 3.59 -7.24 10.16
CA LYS A 9 3.72 -8.07 11.38
C LYS A 9 3.74 -9.57 11.10
N THR A 10 2.86 -10.03 10.22
CA THR A 10 2.77 -11.43 9.81
C THR A 10 3.99 -11.87 9.00
N LEU A 11 4.62 -10.92 8.29
CA LEU A 11 5.83 -11.15 7.51
C LEU A 11 7.13 -11.00 8.31
N ALA A 12 7.05 -10.82 9.64
CA ALA A 12 8.19 -10.52 10.52
C ALA A 12 8.97 -9.25 10.13
N LEU A 13 8.32 -8.29 9.47
CA LEU A 13 8.88 -7.00 9.01
C LEU A 13 8.50 -5.81 9.94
N THR A 14 8.05 -6.07 11.17
CA THR A 14 7.49 -5.03 12.07
C THR A 14 8.48 -3.93 12.45
N ASN A 15 9.79 -4.23 12.47
CA ASN A 15 10.86 -3.32 12.89
C ASN A 15 11.91 -3.11 11.78
N THR A 16 11.51 -3.30 10.53
CA THR A 16 12.39 -3.07 9.38
C THR A 16 12.11 -1.71 8.78
N GLU A 17 13.16 -1.05 8.29
CA GLU A 17 13.07 0.20 7.54
C GLU A 17 12.08 0.09 6.36
N ASP A 18 11.44 1.21 6.01
CA ASP A 18 10.52 1.28 4.87
C ASP A 18 11.17 0.86 3.55
N SER A 19 12.48 1.07 3.42
CA SER A 19 13.27 0.56 2.28
C SER A 19 13.24 -0.96 2.19
N VAL A 20 13.31 -1.68 3.31
CA VAL A 20 13.27 -3.14 3.34
C VAL A 20 11.88 -3.63 2.96
N ILE A 21 10.83 -2.99 3.46
CA ILE A 21 9.44 -3.31 3.09
C ILE A 21 9.23 -3.08 1.58
N TRP A 22 9.77 -1.97 1.05
CA TRP A 22 9.74 -1.66 -0.38
C TRP A 22 10.43 -2.72 -1.24
N GLU A 23 11.67 -3.09 -0.89
CA GLU A 23 12.44 -4.11 -1.60
C GLU A 23 11.83 -5.52 -1.44
N TYR A 24 11.15 -5.81 -0.32
CA TYR A 24 10.39 -7.04 -0.17
C TYR A 24 9.15 -7.07 -1.08
N ALA A 25 8.43 -5.95 -1.19
CA ALA A 25 7.20 -5.90 -1.96
C ALA A 25 7.43 -6.06 -3.48
N LYS A 26 8.57 -5.55 -3.99
CA LYS A 26 8.93 -5.60 -5.42
C LYS A 26 8.89 -7.01 -6.04
N PRO A 27 9.74 -7.97 -5.62
CA PRO A 27 9.80 -9.30 -6.22
C PRO A 27 8.57 -10.15 -5.88
N ASN A 28 7.89 -9.85 -4.77
CA ASN A 28 6.70 -10.58 -4.32
C ASN A 28 5.39 -10.03 -4.93
N HIS A 29 5.47 -9.04 -5.83
CA HIS A 29 4.31 -8.44 -6.50
C HIS A 29 3.26 -7.88 -5.52
N PHE A 30 3.70 -7.39 -4.37
CA PHE A 30 2.80 -6.77 -3.40
C PHE A 30 2.48 -5.32 -3.77
N VAL A 31 1.28 -4.90 -3.39
CA VAL A 31 0.88 -3.50 -3.31
C VAL A 31 1.01 -3.06 -1.86
N ILE A 32 1.75 -1.99 -1.61
CA ILE A 32 1.94 -1.45 -0.27
C ILE A 32 0.78 -0.51 0.03
N VAL A 33 0.16 -0.65 1.20
CA VAL A 33 -0.87 0.27 1.70
C VAL A 33 -0.36 0.93 2.97
N SER A 34 -0.21 2.25 2.99
CA SER A 34 0.27 2.97 4.19
C SER A 34 -0.29 4.39 4.29
N LYS A 35 -0.24 4.93 5.51
CA LYS A 35 -0.46 6.36 5.82
C LYS A 35 0.86 7.14 5.91
N ASP A 36 1.99 6.46 5.76
CA ASP A 36 3.31 7.07 5.90
C ASP A 36 3.72 7.78 4.60
N SER A 37 4.17 9.03 4.73
CA SER A 37 4.61 9.86 3.61
C SER A 37 5.93 9.38 3.00
N ASP A 38 6.72 8.60 3.72
CA ASP A 38 8.01 8.11 3.22
C ASP A 38 7.81 7.14 2.05
N PHE A 39 6.77 6.30 2.09
CA PHE A 39 6.37 5.48 0.94
C PHE A 39 5.83 6.30 -0.23
N HIS A 40 5.14 7.41 0.05
CA HIS A 40 4.68 8.33 -1.00
C HIS A 40 5.88 8.92 -1.76
N GLN A 41 6.89 9.42 -1.04
CA GLN A 41 8.11 9.95 -1.65
C GLN A 41 8.84 8.86 -2.46
N ARG A 42 8.95 7.64 -1.92
CA ARG A 42 9.55 6.49 -2.62
C ARG A 42 8.79 6.14 -3.90
N SER A 43 7.46 6.16 -3.87
CA SER A 43 6.63 5.89 -5.05
C SER A 43 6.80 6.94 -6.15
N LEU A 44 7.05 8.19 -5.79
CA LEU A 44 7.36 9.24 -6.76
C LEU A 44 8.77 9.11 -7.33
N LEU A 45 9.75 8.70 -6.50
CA LEU A 45 11.14 8.56 -6.90
C LEU A 45 11.41 7.31 -7.75
N TYR A 46 10.83 6.17 -7.37
CA TYR A 46 11.12 4.87 -7.96
C TYR A 46 10.01 4.35 -8.89
N GLY A 47 8.82 4.95 -8.87
CA GLY A 47 7.68 4.47 -9.65
C GLY A 47 7.19 3.09 -9.18
N HIS A 48 6.67 2.29 -10.12
CA HIS A 48 6.31 0.89 -9.88
C HIS A 48 7.33 -0.04 -10.55
N PRO A 49 7.58 -1.26 -10.02
CA PRO A 49 7.05 -1.85 -8.77
C PRO A 49 7.83 -1.43 -7.51
N PRO A 50 7.23 -1.56 -6.30
CA PRO A 50 5.85 -1.97 -6.02
C PRO A 50 4.86 -0.82 -6.26
N LYS A 51 3.57 -1.15 -6.35
CA LYS A 51 2.53 -0.11 -6.34
C LYS A 51 2.24 0.35 -4.93
N PHE A 52 1.80 1.59 -4.79
CA PHE A 52 1.53 2.19 -3.50
C PHE A 52 0.11 2.76 -3.39
N ILE A 53 -0.59 2.42 -2.31
CA ILE A 53 -1.88 3.01 -1.93
C ILE A 53 -1.64 3.89 -0.71
N TYR A 54 -1.75 5.20 -0.92
CA TYR A 54 -1.58 6.19 0.12
C TYR A 54 -2.92 6.54 0.78
N LEU A 55 -3.04 6.22 2.07
CA LEU A 55 -4.20 6.57 2.87
C LEU A 55 -3.98 7.97 3.46
N ARG A 56 -4.56 9.00 2.83
CA ARG A 56 -4.39 10.41 3.21
C ARG A 56 -5.32 10.78 4.38
N ILE A 57 -5.19 10.06 5.47
CA ILE A 57 -5.98 10.22 6.70
C ILE A 57 -5.05 10.41 7.90
N GLY A 58 -5.49 11.20 8.87
CA GLY A 58 -4.78 11.33 10.15
C GLY A 58 -4.88 10.07 11.01
N ASN A 59 -4.60 10.20 12.31
CA ASN A 59 -4.80 9.13 13.27
C ASN A 59 -6.24 8.62 13.19
N SER A 60 -6.37 7.37 12.75
CA SER A 60 -7.64 6.73 12.42
C SER A 60 -7.60 5.32 12.96
N SER A 61 -8.73 4.86 13.48
CA SER A 61 -8.90 3.48 13.91
C SER A 61 -8.72 2.51 12.75
N THR A 62 -8.36 1.26 13.06
CA THR A 62 -8.34 0.18 12.09
C THR A 62 -9.69 0.00 11.41
N SER A 63 -10.80 0.22 12.11
CA SER A 63 -12.15 0.15 11.54
C SER A 63 -12.37 1.18 10.43
N LYS A 64 -11.90 2.42 10.60
CA LYS A 64 -11.99 3.46 9.56
C LYS A 64 -11.13 3.12 8.34
N ILE A 65 -9.92 2.59 8.56
CA ILE A 65 -9.04 2.13 7.47
C ILE A 65 -9.74 1.01 6.68
N VAL A 66 -10.32 0.03 7.38
CA VAL A 66 -11.07 -1.07 6.73
C VAL A 66 -12.26 -0.53 5.93
N GLN A 67 -12.98 0.46 6.44
CA GLN A 67 -14.10 1.07 5.72
C GLN A 67 -13.63 1.73 4.42
N ILE A 68 -12.57 2.54 4.47
CA ILE A 68 -11.99 3.17 3.27
C ILE A 68 -11.59 2.12 2.23
N LEU A 69 -10.93 1.04 2.66
CA LEU A 69 -10.53 -0.05 1.76
C LEU A 69 -11.71 -0.84 1.20
N ARG A 70 -12.85 -0.89 1.91
CA ARG A 70 -14.08 -1.53 1.43
C ARG A 70 -14.80 -0.65 0.42
N ASP A 71 -14.95 0.63 0.73
CA ASP A 71 -15.65 1.60 -0.11
C ASP A 71 -14.93 1.83 -1.44
N ASN A 72 -13.61 1.70 -1.45
CA ASN A 72 -12.77 1.88 -2.64
C ASN A 72 -12.33 0.55 -3.28
N PHE A 73 -13.00 -0.57 -2.97
CA PHE A 73 -12.58 -1.90 -3.43
C PHE A 73 -12.41 -1.97 -4.95
N ASP A 74 -13.42 -1.53 -5.71
CA ASP A 74 -13.37 -1.57 -7.18
C ASP A 74 -12.24 -0.70 -7.75
N THR A 75 -12.04 0.50 -7.18
CA THR A 75 -10.94 1.40 -7.54
C THR A 75 -9.58 0.77 -7.27
N ILE A 76 -9.42 0.10 -6.13
CA ILE A 76 -8.18 -0.60 -5.77
C ILE A 76 -7.91 -1.75 -6.75
N ILE A 77 -8.91 -2.53 -7.13
CA ILE A 77 -8.74 -3.61 -8.11
C ILE A 77 -8.37 -3.05 -9.49
N GLN A 78 -9.01 -1.98 -9.94
CA GLN A 78 -8.66 -1.30 -11.19
C GLN A 78 -7.21 -0.80 -11.17
N PHE A 79 -6.80 -0.13 -10.09
CA PHE A 79 -5.43 0.32 -9.88
C PHE A 79 -4.44 -0.85 -9.90
N CYS A 80 -4.73 -1.96 -9.22
CA CYS A 80 -3.89 -3.16 -9.23
C CYS A 80 -3.68 -3.73 -10.65
N ASN A 81 -4.68 -3.62 -11.53
CA ASN A 81 -4.61 -4.09 -12.91
C ASN A 81 -3.98 -3.10 -13.90
N SER A 82 -3.83 -1.82 -13.51
CA SER A 82 -3.21 -0.79 -14.36
C SER A 82 -1.73 -1.09 -14.62
N LYS A 83 -1.24 -0.84 -15.84
CA LYS A 83 0.19 -1.07 -16.17
C LYS A 83 1.10 0.14 -15.96
N VAL A 84 0.51 1.30 -15.71
CA VAL A 84 1.22 2.59 -15.72
C VAL A 84 1.10 3.36 -14.40
N GLU A 85 0.09 3.03 -13.59
CA GLU A 85 -0.12 3.72 -12.32
C GLU A 85 0.79 3.14 -11.24
N SER A 86 1.54 4.03 -10.58
CA SER A 86 2.40 3.72 -9.45
C SER A 86 1.74 4.01 -8.11
N ILE A 87 0.85 5.00 -8.05
CA ILE A 87 0.23 5.47 -6.81
C ILE A 87 -1.29 5.67 -6.93
N LEU A 88 -2.01 5.27 -5.88
CA LEU A 88 -3.42 5.57 -5.66
C LEU A 88 -3.58 6.28 -4.32
N ILE A 89 -4.32 7.39 -4.27
CA ILE A 89 -4.54 8.17 -3.04
C ILE A 89 -6.01 8.02 -2.62
N LEU A 90 -6.26 7.60 -1.38
CA LEU A 90 -7.59 7.43 -0.80
C LEU A 90 -7.73 8.32 0.46
N ALA A 91 -8.91 8.90 0.69
CA ALA A 91 -9.22 9.80 1.82
C ALA A 91 -10.38 9.28 2.67
#